data_AF-A0A1T5KB27-F1
#
_entry.id   AF-A0A1T5KB27-F1
#
_cell.length_a   1.000
_cell.length_b   1.000
_cell.length_c   1.000
_cell.angle_alpha   90.00
_cell.angle_beta   90.00
_cell.angle_gamma   90.00
#
_symmetry.space_group_name_H-M   'P 1'
#
loop_
_entity.id
_entity.type
_entity.pdbx_description
1 polymer ?
#
loop_
_entity_poly.entity_id
_entity_poly.type
_entity_poly.pdbx_seq_one_letter_code
_entity_poly.pdbx_strand_id
1 'polypeptide(L)'
;MSDEHDDAVLQTLMDRLLRFRLPRLLAIKDRVDQGEPLTDDDIAFLKASMTDAQDSQHYVVRNPEYHEIGVRIVQLYSHIVSKAVENEQRRGGQ
;
A
#
# COMPACT_ATOMS: atom_id res chain seq x y z
N MET A 1 22.72 21.37 -3.41
CA MET A 1 23.43 20.29 -2.71
C MET A 1 22.42 19.57 -1.82
N SER A 2 21.37 19.00 -2.43
CA SER A 2 20.25 18.36 -1.72
C SER A 2 19.96 16.95 -2.24
N ASP A 3 20.80 16.42 -3.14
CA ASP A 3 20.44 15.25 -3.95
C ASP A 3 20.85 13.93 -3.27
N GLU A 4 22.05 13.83 -2.65
CA GLU A 4 22.51 12.56 -2.05
C GLU A 4 21.70 12.10 -0.82
N HIS A 5 21.17 13.02 -0.01
CA HIS A 5 20.39 12.67 1.17
C HIS A 5 18.98 12.21 0.79
N ASP A 6 18.36 12.87 -0.20
CA ASP A 6 17.04 12.48 -0.70
C ASP A 6 17.10 11.10 -1.38
N ASP A 7 18.19 10.80 -2.10
CA ASP A 7 18.43 9.49 -2.71
C ASP A 7 18.57 8.36 -1.67
N ALA A 8 19.31 8.59 -0.59
CA ALA A 8 19.47 7.60 0.48
C ALA A 8 18.17 7.33 1.24
N VAL A 9 17.36 8.37 1.47
CA VAL A 9 16.03 8.25 2.07
C VAL A 9 15.11 7.47 1.15
N LEU A 10 15.13 7.75 -0.16
CA LEU A 10 14.29 7.09 -1.15
C LEU A 10 14.64 5.61 -1.31
N GLN A 11 15.93 5.26 -1.32
CA GLN A 11 16.37 3.87 -1.28
C GLN A 11 15.84 3.13 -0.05
N THR A 12 15.91 3.76 1.12
CA THR A 12 15.39 3.18 2.37
C THR A 12 13.87 2.97 2.30
N LEU A 13 13.13 3.94 1.75
CA LEU A 13 11.68 3.85 1.56
C LEU A 13 11.30 2.74 0.59
N MET A 14 12.10 2.55 -0.47
CA MET A 14 11.92 1.49 -1.45
C MET A 14 12.21 0.11 -0.87
N ASP A 15 13.32 -0.04 -0.14
CA ASP A 15 13.64 -1.29 0.55
C ASP A 15 12.54 -1.65 1.56
N ARG A 16 12.02 -0.67 2.30
CA ARG A 16 10.91 -0.88 3.23
C ARG A 16 9.62 -1.29 2.50
N LEU A 17 9.35 -0.69 1.34
CA LEU A 17 8.22 -1.06 0.49
C LEU A 17 8.34 -2.52 0.02
N LEU A 18 9.47 -2.88 -0.60
CA LEU A 18 9.65 -4.19 -1.23
C LEU A 18 9.76 -5.34 -0.22
N ARG A 19 10.46 -5.13 0.90
CA ARG A 19 10.76 -6.21 1.86
C ARG A 19 9.67 -6.41 2.90
N PHE A 20 8.91 -5.37 3.24
CA PHE A 20 7.96 -5.44 4.36
C PHE A 20 6.53 -5.14 3.93
N ARG A 21 6.29 -4.01 3.26
CA ARG A 21 4.91 -3.56 2.98
C ARG A 21 4.26 -4.36 1.86
N LEU A 22 4.95 -4.54 0.74
CA LEU A 22 4.42 -5.19 -0.45
C LEU A 22 4.06 -6.66 -0.21
N PRO A 23 4.90 -7.51 0.45
CA PRO A 23 4.53 -8.90 0.70
C PRO A 23 3.26 -9.03 1.54
N ARG A 24 3.09 -8.16 2.55
CA ARG A 24 1.89 -8.16 3.38
C ARG A 24 0.66 -7.66 2.62
N LEU A 25 0.79 -6.60 1.81
CA LEU A 25 -0.30 -6.12 0.96
C LEU A 25 -0.77 -7.20 -0.04
N LEU A 26 0.17 -7.95 -0.63
CA LEU A 26 -0.16 -9.06 -1.54
C LEU A 26 -0.88 -10.19 -0.81
N ALA A 27 -0.43 -10.56 0.40
CA ALA A 27 -1.13 -11.56 1.20
C ALA A 27 -2.57 -11.13 1.57
N ILE A 28 -2.77 -9.84 1.89
CA ILE A 28 -4.10 -9.28 2.14
C ILE A 28 -4.94 -9.32 0.86
N LYS A 29 -4.36 -8.92 -0.28
CA LYS A 29 -5.01 -8.98 -1.59
C LYS A 29 -5.52 -10.38 -1.90
N ASP A 30 -4.65 -11.39 -1.74
CA ASP A 30 -5.01 -12.78 -2.06
C ASP A 30 -6.18 -13.28 -1.21
N ARG A 31 -6.23 -12.90 0.08
CA ARG A 31 -7.33 -13.24 0.98
C ARG A 31 -8.64 -12.55 0.58
N VAL A 32 -8.63 -11.24 0.31
CA VAL A 32 -9.86 -10.55 -0.11
C VAL A 32 -10.33 -10.98 -1.49
N ASP A 33 -9.43 -11.38 -2.38
CA ASP A 33 -9.80 -11.95 -3.69
C ASP A 33 -10.48 -13.33 -3.54
N GLN A 34 -10.19 -14.06 -2.48
CA GLN A 34 -10.86 -15.32 -2.13
C GLN A 34 -12.19 -15.13 -1.40
N GLY A 35 -12.61 -13.88 -1.16
CA GLY A 35 -13.89 -13.58 -0.50
C GLY A 35 -13.79 -13.38 1.01
N GLU A 36 -12.58 -13.41 1.59
CA GLU A 36 -12.40 -13.10 3.01
C GLU A 36 -12.61 -11.60 3.28
N PRO A 37 -13.19 -11.23 4.43
CA PRO A 37 -13.18 -9.84 4.89
C PRO A 37 -11.76 -9.42 5.31
N LEU A 38 -11.58 -8.11 5.49
CA LEU A 38 -10.41 -7.61 6.20
C LEU A 38 -10.56 -7.87 7.69
N THR A 39 -9.46 -8.25 8.34
CA THR A 39 -9.40 -8.28 9.82
C THR A 39 -9.08 -6.90 10.37
N ASP A 40 -9.31 -6.69 11.66
CA ASP A 40 -8.90 -5.45 12.34
C ASP A 40 -7.40 -5.17 12.20
N ASP A 41 -6.57 -6.22 12.24
CA ASP A 41 -5.13 -6.13 12.04
C ASP A 41 -4.77 -5.72 10.60
N ASP A 42 -5.52 -6.20 9.61
CA ASP A 42 -5.34 -5.79 8.21
C ASP A 42 -5.71 -4.31 8.04
N ILE A 43 -6.84 -3.88 8.63
CA ILE A 43 -7.30 -2.49 8.58
C ILE A 43 -6.29 -1.57 9.26
N ALA A 44 -5.78 -1.93 10.45
CA ALA A 44 -4.77 -1.17 11.17
C ALA A 44 -3.48 -1.03 10.35
N PHE A 45 -3.04 -2.13 9.74
CA PHE A 45 -1.86 -2.12 8.86
C PHE A 45 -2.06 -1.25 7.62
N LEU A 46 -3.19 -1.38 6.93
CA LEU A 46 -3.49 -0.60 5.72
C LEU A 46 -3.52 0.90 6.03
N LYS A 47 -4.13 1.31 7.16
CA LYS A 47 -4.14 2.70 7.62
C LYS A 47 -2.74 3.22 7.88
N ALA A 48 -1.96 2.53 8.72
CA ALA A 48 -0.60 2.95 9.06
C ALA A 48 0.29 3.04 7.82
N SER A 49 0.20 2.04 6.93
CA SER A 49 1.02 2.01 5.73
C SER A 49 0.63 3.07 4.70
N MET A 50 -0.62 3.53 4.69
CA MET A 50 -1.07 4.62 3.82
C MET A 50 -0.63 5.99 4.36
N THR A 51 -0.68 6.20 5.68
CA THR A 51 -0.10 7.40 6.31
C THR A 51 1.40 7.52 5.98
N ASP A 52 2.16 6.44 6.18
CA ASP A 52 3.59 6.42 5.84
C ASP A 52 3.85 6.74 4.35
N ALA A 53 2.95 6.32 3.45
CA ALA A 53 3.07 6.60 2.02
C ALA A 53 2.78 8.08 1.68
N GLN A 54 1.79 8.69 2.35
CA GLN A 54 1.46 10.12 2.20
C GLN A 54 2.60 11.00 2.69
N ASP A 55 3.16 10.69 3.87
CA ASP A 55 4.29 11.42 4.45
C ASP A 55 5.56 11.32 3.59
N SER A 56 5.65 10.29 2.74
CA SER A 56 6.77 10.06 1.82
C SER A 56 6.50 10.55 0.40
N GLN A 57 5.32 11.10 0.11
CA GLN A 57 4.88 11.40 -1.25
C GLN A 57 5.77 12.44 -1.95
N HIS A 58 6.29 13.42 -1.21
CA HIS A 58 7.14 14.47 -1.79
C HIS A 58 8.44 13.92 -2.38
N TYR A 59 8.99 12.83 -1.83
CA TYR A 59 10.15 12.15 -2.40
C TYR A 59 9.82 11.49 -3.74
N VAL A 60 8.59 10.99 -3.93
CA VAL A 60 8.15 10.38 -5.19
C VAL A 60 7.84 11.43 -6.25
N VAL A 61 7.24 12.57 -5.87
CA VAL A 61 6.91 13.67 -6.80
C VAL A 61 8.17 14.28 -7.43
N ARG A 62 9.28 14.30 -6.69
CA ARG A 62 10.56 14.84 -7.16
C ARG A 62 11.34 13.89 -8.06
N ASN A 63 10.97 12.61 -8.11
CA ASN A 63 11.72 11.55 -8.79
C ASN A 63 10.78 10.74 -9.72
N PRO A 64 10.62 11.16 -10.99
CA PRO A 64 9.64 10.62 -11.93
C PRO A 64 9.73 9.11 -12.16
N GLU A 65 10.92 8.52 -12.01
CA GLU A 65 11.19 7.09 -12.14
C GLU A 65 10.43 6.24 -11.09
N TYR A 66 10.01 6.85 -9.98
CA TYR A 66 9.20 6.19 -8.95
C TYR A 66 7.70 6.41 -9.11
N HIS A 67 7.28 7.27 -10.05
CA HIS A 67 5.88 7.57 -10.27
C HIS A 67 5.08 6.31 -10.64
N GLU A 68 5.64 5.46 -11.50
CA GLU A 68 4.99 4.22 -11.93
C GLU A 68 4.76 3.26 -10.75
N ILE A 69 5.76 3.09 -9.88
CA ILE A 69 5.64 2.27 -8.68
C ILE A 69 4.58 2.87 -7.74
N GLY A 70 4.60 4.18 -7.53
CA GLY A 70 3.60 4.88 -6.72
C GLY A 70 2.18 4.63 -7.21
N VAL A 71 1.94 4.75 -8.52
CA VAL A 71 0.64 4.45 -9.15
C VAL A 71 0.21 3.00 -8.90
N ARG A 72 1.11 2.04 -9.12
CA ARG A 72 0.82 0.61 -8.91
C ARG A 72 0.47 0.31 -7.44
N ILE A 73 1.13 0.95 -6.49
CA ILE A 73 0.81 0.81 -5.07
C ILE A 73 -0.57 1.38 -4.75
N VAL A 74 -0.90 2.58 -5.24
CA VAL A 74 -2.23 3.18 -5.04
C VAL A 74 -3.34 2.28 -5.62
N GLN A 75 -3.12 1.73 -6.82
CA GLN A 75 -4.04 0.79 -7.45
C GLN A 75 -4.23 -0.47 -6.60
N LEU A 76 -3.15 -1.01 -6.02
CA LEU A 76 -3.21 -2.16 -5.13
C LEU A 76 -4.06 -1.89 -3.88
N TYR A 77 -3.88 -0.74 -3.23
CA TYR A 77 -4.71 -0.34 -2.09
C TYR A 77 -6.18 -0.21 -2.47
N SER A 78 -6.46 0.46 -3.59
CA SER A 78 -7.83 0.63 -4.09
C SER A 78 -8.49 -0.73 -4.32
N HIS A 79 -7.78 -1.67 -4.96
CA HIS A 79 -8.30 -3.01 -5.21
C HIS A 79 -8.64 -3.75 -3.92
N ILE A 80 -7.72 -3.74 -2.94
CA ILE A 80 -7.92 -4.40 -1.64
C ILE A 80 -9.17 -3.85 -0.95
N VAL A 81 -9.29 -2.51 -0.85
CA VAL A 81 -10.41 -1.86 -0.15
C VAL A 81 -11.73 -2.13 -0.89
N SER A 82 -11.75 -2.00 -2.21
CA SER A 82 -12.96 -2.30 -3.00
C SER A 82 -13.41 -3.74 -2.82
N LYS A 83 -12.49 -4.71 -2.89
CA LYS A 83 -12.82 -6.13 -2.67
C LYS A 83 -13.28 -6.43 -1.25
N ALA A 84 -12.64 -5.84 -0.25
CA ALA A 84 -13.06 -5.96 1.13
C ALA A 84 -14.51 -5.49 1.34
N VAL A 85 -14.87 -4.33 0.77
CA VAL A 85 -16.24 -3.79 0.85
C VAL A 85 -17.23 -4.74 0.15
N GLU A 86 -16.91 -5.26 -1.02
CA GLU A 86 -17.77 -6.26 -1.68
C GLU A 86 -17.98 -7.51 -0.81
N ASN A 87 -16.93 -7.98 -0.12
CA ASN A 87 -17.01 -9.19 0.72
C ASN A 87 -17.85 -8.96 1.99
N GLU A 88 -17.72 -7.78 2.61
CA GLU A 88 -18.58 -7.38 3.73
C GLU A 88 -20.05 -7.30 3.32
N GLN A 89 -20.35 -6.73 2.15
CA GLN A 89 -21.71 -6.66 1.62
C GLN A 89 -22.30 -8.05 1.36
N ARG A 90 -21.51 -8.99 0.83
CA ARG A 90 -21.93 -10.38 0.63
C ARG A 90 -22.19 -11.10 1.96
N ARG A 91 -21.46 -10.77 3.02
CA ARG A 91 -21.69 -11.32 4.37
C ARG A 91 -22.91 -10.74 5.05
N GLY A 92 -23.12 -9.43 4.99
CA GLY A 92 -24.24 -8.73 5.62
C GLY A 92 -25.58 -8.84 4.89
N GLY A 93 -25.59 -9.42 3.69
CA GLY A 93 -26.81 -9.66 2.88
C GLY A 93 -27.47 -11.04 3.08
N GLN A 94 -27.01 -11.83 4.07
CA GLN A 94 -27.65 -13.06 4.54
C GLN A 94 -28.40 -12.82 5.84
#